data_AF-A0A7X7GGY4-F1
#
_entry.id   AF-A0A7X7GGY4-F1
#
_cell.length_a   1.000
_cell.length_b   1.000
_cell.length_c   1.000
_cell.angle_alpha   90.00
_cell.angle_beta   90.00
_cell.angle_gamma   90.00
#
_symmetry.space_group_name_H-M   'P 1'
#
loop_
_entity.id
_entity.type
_entity.pdbx_description
1 polymer ?
#
loop_
_entity_poly.entity_id
_entity_poly.type
_entity_poly.pdbx_seq_one_letter_code
_entity_poly.pdbx_strand_id
1 'polypeptide(L)'
;MRAIPLLGWLYLAYGAVRAVGGNPIRHRVLRIVWWIDAFLSIVVHTAQIPSAVREGDKRGHSRARTALLTFVFGLTWWKTQPGHDTRSSEEIR
;
A
#
# COMPACT_ATOMS: atom_id res chain seq x y z
N MET A 1 -1.87 7.09 -10.07
CA MET A 1 -0.76 6.66 -9.18
C MET A 1 -1.11 5.39 -8.38
N ARG A 2 -1.66 4.33 -9.00
CA ARG A 2 -1.97 3.04 -8.33
C ARG A 2 -1.03 1.90 -8.74
N ALA A 3 -0.13 2.16 -9.69
CA ALA A 3 0.78 1.16 -10.24
C ALA A 3 1.94 0.83 -9.29
N ILE A 4 2.39 1.80 -8.48
CA ILE A 4 3.56 1.63 -7.61
C ILE A 4 3.36 0.52 -6.56
N PRO A 5 2.24 0.45 -5.81
CA PRO A 5 2.00 -0.65 -4.87
C PRO A 5 1.91 -2.02 -5.55
N LEU A 6 1.32 -2.08 -6.75
CA LEU A 6 1.20 -3.32 -7.51
C LEU A 6 2.57 -3.84 -7.97
N LEU A 7 3.49 -2.95 -8.36
CA LEU A 7 4.86 -3.31 -8.69
C LEU A 7 5.63 -3.86 -7.49
N GLY A 8 5.40 -3.32 -6.28
CA GLY A 8 5.94 -3.86 -5.03
C GLY A 8 5.47 -5.30 -4.79
N TRP A 9 4.16 -5.55 -4.85
CA TRP A 9 3.62 -6.91 -4.71
C TRP A 9 4.16 -7.89 -5.75
N LEU A 10 4.32 -7.46 -7.01
CA LEU A 10 4.93 -8.30 -8.06
C LEU A 10 6.41 -8.59 -7.78
N TYR A 11 7.17 -7.61 -7.29
CA TYR A 11 8.57 -7.80 -6.91
C TYR A 11 8.72 -8.74 -5.71
N LEU A 12 7.83 -8.63 -4.72
CA LEU A 12 7.76 -9.55 -3.58
C LEU A 12 7.44 -10.98 -4.02
N ALA A 13 6.41 -11.15 -4.84
CA ALA A 13 6.03 -12.45 -5.38
C ALA A 13 7.18 -13.09 -6.17
N TYR A 14 7.85 -12.31 -7.02
CA TYR A 14 9.01 -12.78 -7.78
C TYR A 14 10.14 -13.27 -6.87
N GLY A 15 10.53 -12.48 -5.86
CA GLY A 15 11.58 -12.88 -4.92
C GLY A 15 11.19 -14.07 -4.03
N ALA A 16 9.91 -14.21 -3.67
CA ALA A 16 9.40 -15.36 -2.92
C ALA A 16 9.44 -16.65 -3.75
N VAL A 17 8.95 -16.63 -5.01
CA VAL A 17 9.01 -17.79 -5.93
C VAL A 17 10.45 -18.22 -6.17
N ARG A 18 11.34 -17.25 -6.42
CA ARG A 18 12.80 -17.45 -6.53
C ARG A 18 13.38 -18.17 -5.31
N ALA A 19 13.02 -17.72 -4.11
CA ALA A 19 13.52 -18.29 -2.86
C ALA A 19 13.00 -19.71 -2.62
N VAL A 20 11.71 -19.96 -2.83
CA VAL A 20 11.08 -21.28 -2.68
C VAL A 20 11.63 -22.28 -3.70
N GLY A 21 11.91 -21.83 -4.94
CA GLY A 21 12.55 -22.64 -5.98
C GLY A 21 14.05 -22.89 -5.77
N GLY A 22 14.63 -22.54 -4.62
CA GLY A 22 16.04 -22.79 -4.30
C GLY A 22 17.04 -21.83 -4.96
N ASN A 23 16.57 -20.79 -5.65
CA ASN A 23 17.43 -19.79 -6.30
C ASN A 23 17.16 -18.38 -5.74
N PRO A 24 17.47 -18.09 -4.47
CA PRO A 24 17.19 -16.79 -3.86
C PRO A 24 17.95 -15.66 -4.57
N ILE A 25 17.51 -14.41 -4.39
CA ILE A 25 18.21 -13.23 -4.93
C ILE A 25 19.62 -13.17 -4.35
N ARG A 26 20.66 -13.46 -5.15
CA ARG A 26 22.07 -13.56 -4.71
C ARG A 26 22.74 -12.20 -4.54
N HIS A 27 22.31 -11.18 -5.29
CA HIS A 27 22.87 -9.83 -5.20
C HIS A 27 22.42 -9.16 -3.89
N ARG A 28 23.39 -8.76 -3.05
CA ARG A 28 23.13 -8.26 -1.68
C ARG A 28 22.21 -7.04 -1.67
N VAL A 29 22.41 -6.08 -2.59
CA VAL A 29 21.57 -4.87 -2.68
C VAL A 29 20.13 -5.22 -3.04
N LEU A 30 19.91 -6.09 -4.03
CA LEU A 30 18.55 -6.46 -4.46
C LEU A 30 17.80 -7.20 -3.34
N ARG A 31 18.52 -8.01 -2.55
CA ARG A 31 17.96 -8.68 -1.38
C ARG A 31 17.57 -7.69 -0.27
N ILE A 32 18.39 -6.66 -0.03
CA ILE A 32 18.05 -5.59 0.93
C ILE A 32 16.82 -4.84 0.44
N VAL A 33 16.78 -4.43 -0.83
CA VAL A 33 15.63 -3.75 -1.43
C VAL A 33 14.37 -4.62 -1.33
N TRP A 34 14.48 -5.93 -1.56
CA TRP A 34 13.36 -6.86 -1.41
C TRP A 34 12.85 -6.93 0.03
N TRP A 35 13.73 -6.99 1.03
CA TRP A 35 13.31 -6.97 2.43
C TRP A 35 12.69 -5.65 2.85
N ILE A 36 13.24 -4.52 2.39
CA ILE A 36 12.65 -3.19 2.62
C ILE A 36 11.24 -3.15 2.02
N ASP A 37 11.08 -3.57 0.78
CA ASP A 37 9.78 -3.60 0.10
C ASP A 37 8.78 -4.52 0.81
N ALA A 38 9.24 -5.66 1.36
CA ALA A 38 8.41 -6.59 2.11
C ALA A 38 7.91 -5.95 3.42
N PHE A 39 8.82 -5.29 4.13
CA PHE A 39 8.50 -4.58 5.36
C PHE A 39 7.51 -3.43 5.11
N LEU A 40 7.74 -2.62 4.08
CA LEU A 40 6.83 -1.53 3.71
C LEU A 40 5.45 -2.06 3.30
N SER A 41 5.40 -3.11 2.49
CA SER A 41 4.14 -3.64 1.97
C SER A 41 3.32 -4.39 3.01
N ILE A 42 3.96 -5.05 3.98
CA ILE A 42 3.24 -5.85 4.99
C ILE A 42 3.05 -5.04 6.26
N VAL A 43 4.14 -4.61 6.89
CA VAL A 43 4.10 -3.99 8.22
C VAL A 43 3.51 -2.59 8.13
N VAL A 44 4.02 -1.76 7.22
CA VAL A 44 3.58 -0.36 7.12
C VAL A 44 2.13 -0.30 6.62
N HIS A 45 1.74 -1.09 5.61
CA HIS A 45 0.34 -1.13 5.19
C HIS A 45 -0.59 -1.62 6.31
N THR A 46 -0.20 -2.64 7.09
CA THR A 46 -1.01 -3.12 8.22
C THR A 46 -1.14 -2.05 9.30
N ALA A 47 -0.05 -1.36 9.63
CA ALA A 47 -0.05 -0.25 10.60
C ALA A 47 -0.92 0.93 10.14
N GLN A 48 -1.16 1.08 8.83
CA GLN A 48 -2.04 2.11 8.27
C GLN A 48 -3.53 1.75 8.39
N ILE A 49 -3.89 0.47 8.53
CA ILE A 49 -5.29 0.01 8.56
C ILE A 49 -6.12 0.71 9.66
N PRO A 50 -5.67 0.81 10.93
CA PRO A 50 -6.47 1.45 11.98
C PRO A 50 -6.80 2.91 11.68
N SER A 51 -5.82 3.67 11.16
CA SER A 51 -5.99 5.07 10.77
C SER A 51 -6.96 5.20 9.61
N ALA A 52 -6.78 4.38 8.57
CA ALA A 52 -7.65 4.39 7.39
C ALA A 52 -9.09 3.98 7.74
N VAL A 53 -9.28 2.95 8.57
CA VAL A 53 -10.61 2.49 9.01
C VAL A 53 -11.31 3.59 9.82
N ARG A 54 -10.62 4.24 10.75
CA ARG A 54 -11.18 5.34 11.55
C ARG A 54 -11.68 6.49 10.68
N GLU A 55 -10.98 6.79 9.60
CA GLU A 55 -11.32 7.87 8.69
C GLU A 55 -12.35 7.46 7.62
N GLY A 56 -12.35 6.19 7.20
CA GLY A 56 -13.38 5.60 6.35
C GLY A 56 -14.74 5.50 7.04
N ASP A 57 -14.76 5.19 8.34
CA ASP A 57 -15.98 5.17 9.16
C ASP A 57 -16.68 6.54 9.17
N LYS A 58 -15.91 7.62 9.31
CA LYS A 58 -16.45 9.00 9.25
C LYS A 58 -17.12 9.33 7.91
N ARG A 59 -16.74 8.61 6.85
CA ARG A 59 -17.25 8.79 5.48
C ARG A 59 -18.29 7.73 5.10
N GLY A 60 -18.72 6.89 6.04
CA GLY A 60 -19.71 5.82 5.80
C GLY A 60 -19.18 4.65 4.96
N HIS A 61 -17.86 4.49 4.85
CA HIS A 61 -17.26 3.37 4.10
C HIS A 61 -17.19 2.10 4.95
N SER A 62 -17.38 0.94 4.30
CA SER A 62 -17.20 -0.36 4.95
C SER A 62 -15.77 -0.53 5.46
N ARG A 63 -15.64 -0.83 6.76
CA ARG A 63 -14.35 -1.09 7.45
C ARG A 63 -13.51 -2.14 6.73
N ALA A 64 -14.13 -3.25 6.33
CA ALA A 64 -13.46 -4.36 5.66
C ALA A 64 -12.89 -3.93 4.30
N ARG A 65 -13.66 -3.14 3.54
CA ARG A 65 -13.22 -2.61 2.24
C ARG A 65 -12.05 -1.63 2.42
N THR A 66 -12.13 -0.74 3.42
CA THR A 66 -11.08 0.23 3.72
C THR A 66 -9.78 -0.43 4.18
N ALA A 67 -9.87 -1.47 5.01
CA ALA A 67 -8.73 -2.26 5.44
C ALA A 67 -8.07 -2.97 4.26
N LEU A 68 -8.84 -3.66 3.42
CA LEU A 68 -8.33 -4.39 2.26
C LEU A 68 -7.62 -3.45 1.26
N LEU A 69 -8.24 -2.31 0.94
CA LEU A 69 -7.67 -1.37 -0.02
C LEU A 69 -6.43 -0.66 0.54
N THR A 70 -6.41 -0.38 1.84
CA THR A 70 -5.20 0.13 2.52
C THR A 70 -4.09 -0.92 2.54
N PHE A 71 -4.43 -2.20 2.70
CA PHE A 71 -3.43 -3.27 2.67
C PHE A 71 -2.83 -3.46 1.27
N VAL A 72 -3.64 -3.38 0.22
CA VAL A 72 -3.18 -3.60 -1.16
C VAL A 72 -2.46 -2.38 -1.72
N PHE A 73 -2.99 -1.18 -1.49
CA PHE A 73 -2.53 0.05 -2.13
C PHE A 73 -1.83 1.04 -1.18
N GLY A 74 -1.82 0.78 0.13
CA GLY A 74 -1.30 1.71 1.12
C GLY A 74 -2.02 3.06 1.10
N LEU A 75 -1.27 4.12 1.41
CA LEU A 75 -1.76 5.51 1.40
C LEU A 75 -2.21 6.03 0.02
N THR A 76 -1.82 5.35 -1.07
CA THR A 76 -2.21 5.80 -2.42
C THR A 76 -3.72 5.64 -2.67
N TRP A 77 -4.36 4.69 -1.99
CA TRP A 77 -5.83 4.59 -1.95
C TRP A 77 -6.43 5.73 -1.12
N TRP A 78 -5.92 5.97 0.09
CA TRP A 78 -6.44 6.98 1.02
C TRP A 78 -6.48 8.39 0.40
N LYS A 79 -5.38 8.80 -0.24
CA LYS A 79 -5.26 10.14 -0.85
C LYS A 79 -6.03 10.32 -2.16
N THR A 80 -6.52 9.25 -2.80
CA THR A 80 -7.23 9.34 -4.09
C THR A 80 -8.75 9.15 -3.96
N GLN A 81 -9.28 9.16 -2.74
CA GLN A 81 -10.73 9.16 -2.55
C GLN A 81 -11.32 10.53 -2.94
N PRO A 82 -12.44 10.56 -3.70
CA PRO A 82 -13.15 11.80 -4.02
C PRO A 82 -13.50 12.53 -2.71
N GLY A 83 -13.06 13.77 -2.57
CA GLY A 83 -13.27 14.58 -1.36
C GLY A 83 -12.01 15.00 -0.61
N HIS A 84 -10.81 14.58 -1.02
CA HIS A 84 -9.56 15.16 -0.50
C HIS A 84 -9.12 16.41 -1.30
N ASP A 85 -9.59 16.56 -2.54
CA ASP A 85 -9.22 17.67 -3.45
C ASP A 85 -10.24 18.81 -3.51
N THR A 86 -11.46 18.63 -2.99
CA THR A 86 -12.53 19.64 -3.10
C THR A 86 -12.41 20.82 -2.15
N ARG A 87 -11.53 20.79 -1.14
CA ARG A 87 -11.35 21.92 -0.21
C ARG A 87 -10.33 22.98 -0.70
N SER A 88 -9.91 22.93 -1.96
CA SER A 88 -9.05 23.97 -2.56
C SER A 88 -9.82 24.90 -3.51
N SER A 89 -11.01 24.53 -3.95
CA SER A 89 -11.73 25.26 -5.00
C SER A 89 -12.81 26.21 -4.49
N GLU A 90 -13.19 26.12 -3.20
CA GLU A 90 -14.17 27.03 -2.58
C GLU A 90 -13.54 28.25 -1.89
N GLU A 91 -12.21 28.30 -1.70
CA GLU A 91 -11.53 29.44 -1.04
C GLU A 91 -11.12 30.56 -2.03
N ILE A 92 -11.49 30.43 -3.31
CA ILE A 92 -11.25 31.44 -4.35
C ILE A 92 -12.57 31.71 -5.11
N ARG A 93 -13.63 32.07 -4.40
CA ARG A 93 -14.84 32.63 -5.01
C ARG A 93 -15.46 33.72 -4.18
#